data_AF-A0A3C8C9T5-F1
#
_entry.id   AF-A0A3C8C9T5-F1
#
_cell.length_a   1.000
_cell.length_b   1.000
_cell.length_c   1.000
_cell.angle_alpha   90.00
_cell.angle_beta   90.00
_cell.angle_gamma   90.00
#
_symmetry.space_group_name_H-M   'P 1'
#
loop_
_entity.id
_entity.type
_entity.pdbx_description
1 polymer ?
#
loop_
_entity_poly.entity_id
_entity_poly.type
_entity_poly.pdbx_seq_one_letter_code
_entity_poly.pdbx_strand_id
1 'polypeptide(L)'
;GTVLSTETAQRAVDSGAKFLVAPNLNEKVAEFCCKNNLAYFPGALTPTEIEKAWGSGATMVKVFPASQMGPNYFKILKGPFDHIKLMAVGGVGPQNIPDYFSSGASAVALGGSIFSPSRMADREYLAIQKEIEEFMFAVNKIYSNIGERDLANHSS
;
A
#
# COMPACT_ATOMS: atom_id res chain seq x y z
N GLY A 1 -2.01 12.30 2.84
CA GLY A 1 -2.52 11.02 3.40
C GLY A 1 -3.50 11.32 4.52
N THR A 2 -4.16 10.29 5.07
CA THR A 2 -5.23 10.42 6.09
C THR A 2 -6.40 11.27 5.60
N VAL A 3 -6.85 11.02 4.37
CA VAL A 3 -7.99 11.71 3.79
C VAL A 3 -9.28 11.08 4.31
N LEU A 4 -10.00 11.78 5.18
CA LEU A 4 -11.20 11.27 5.84
C LEU A 4 -12.50 11.92 5.35
N SER A 5 -12.41 12.93 4.48
CA SER A 5 -13.54 13.68 3.97
C SER A 5 -13.26 14.27 2.60
N THR A 6 -14.32 14.64 1.87
CA THR A 6 -14.26 15.30 0.57
C THR A 6 -13.56 16.65 0.63
N GLU A 7 -13.71 17.38 1.73
CA GLU A 7 -13.04 18.68 1.93
C GLU A 7 -11.54 18.48 2.09
N THR A 8 -11.12 17.44 2.81
CA THR A 8 -9.71 17.09 2.97
C THR A 8 -9.14 16.55 1.65
N ALA A 9 -9.94 15.83 0.87
CA ALA A 9 -9.58 15.36 -0.47
C ALA A 9 -9.31 16.54 -1.40
N GLN A 10 -10.25 17.49 -1.49
CA GLN A 10 -10.12 18.69 -2.32
C GLN A 10 -8.87 19.48 -1.94
N ARG A 11 -8.68 19.79 -0.64
CA ARG A 11 -7.48 20.51 -0.18
C ARG A 11 -6.17 19.81 -0.56
N ALA A 12 -6.13 18.47 -0.48
CA ALA A 12 -4.94 17.72 -0.87
C ALA A 12 -4.67 17.84 -2.38
N VAL A 13 -5.70 17.74 -3.20
CA VAL A 13 -5.61 17.91 -4.67
C VAL A 13 -5.18 19.32 -5.05
N ASP A 14 -5.77 20.34 -4.42
CA ASP A 14 -5.42 21.74 -4.63
C ASP A 14 -3.96 22.02 -4.25
N SER A 15 -3.43 21.26 -3.29
CA SER A 15 -2.01 21.30 -2.89
C SER A 15 -1.09 20.48 -3.82
N GLY A 16 -1.62 19.95 -4.92
CA GLY A 16 -0.86 19.22 -5.94
C GLY A 16 -0.73 17.71 -5.72
N ALA A 17 -1.47 17.12 -4.76
CA ALA A 17 -1.43 15.68 -4.54
C ALA A 17 -1.86 14.91 -5.79
N LYS A 18 -1.09 13.87 -6.15
CA LYS A 18 -1.36 13.01 -7.33
C LYS A 18 -2.19 11.78 -7.02
N PHE A 19 -2.32 11.46 -5.73
CA PHE A 19 -3.12 10.36 -5.23
C PHE A 19 -3.51 10.61 -3.79
N LEU A 20 -4.58 9.95 -3.35
CA LEU A 20 -5.09 10.04 -1.98
C LEU A 20 -4.95 8.70 -1.27
N VAL A 21 -4.64 8.73 0.02
CA VAL A 21 -4.53 7.56 0.88
C VAL A 21 -5.32 7.80 2.16
N ALA A 22 -6.08 6.81 2.61
CA ALA A 22 -6.88 6.85 3.82
C ALA A 22 -6.61 5.61 4.71
N PRO A 23 -6.87 5.68 6.02
CA PRO A 23 -6.77 4.50 6.90
C PRO A 23 -7.97 3.56 6.75
N ASN A 24 -9.09 4.03 6.20
CA ASN A 24 -10.32 3.28 5.96
C ASN A 24 -10.97 3.74 4.64
N LEU A 25 -12.01 3.03 4.20
CA LEU A 25 -12.86 3.49 3.10
C LEU A 25 -13.79 4.62 3.57
N ASN A 26 -13.81 5.72 2.81
CA ASN A 26 -14.88 6.70 2.79
C ASN A 26 -15.46 6.75 1.37
N GLU A 27 -16.72 6.36 1.21
CA GLU A 27 -17.38 6.23 -0.10
C GLU A 27 -17.54 7.58 -0.81
N LYS A 28 -17.75 8.67 -0.07
CA LYS A 28 -17.82 10.02 -0.66
C LYS A 28 -16.46 10.46 -1.22
N VAL A 29 -15.37 10.09 -0.55
CA VAL A 29 -14.01 10.33 -1.06
C VAL A 29 -13.75 9.44 -2.28
N ALA A 30 -14.19 8.18 -2.26
CA ALA A 30 -14.07 7.29 -3.41
C ALA A 30 -14.80 7.85 -4.63
N GLU A 31 -16.05 8.28 -4.46
CA GLU A 31 -16.85 8.92 -5.52
C GLU A 31 -16.17 10.19 -6.05
N PHE A 32 -15.67 11.05 -5.16
CA PHE A 32 -14.89 12.23 -5.53
C PHE A 32 -13.67 11.86 -6.38
N CYS A 33 -12.89 10.86 -5.96
CA CYS A 33 -11.72 10.40 -6.70
C CYS A 33 -12.09 9.86 -8.08
N CYS A 34 -13.12 9.02 -8.17
CA CYS A 34 -13.61 8.47 -9.44
C CYS A 34 -14.04 9.58 -10.41
N LYS A 35 -14.82 10.56 -9.93
CA LYS A 35 -15.28 11.71 -10.74
C LYS A 35 -14.13 12.57 -11.28
N ASN A 36 -13.03 12.67 -10.53
CA ASN A 36 -11.88 13.49 -10.88
C ASN A 36 -10.72 12.67 -11.49
N ASN A 37 -10.92 11.38 -11.79
CA ASN A 37 -9.89 10.46 -12.28
C ASN A 37 -8.61 10.47 -11.41
N LEU A 38 -8.79 10.49 -10.08
CA LEU A 38 -7.71 10.51 -9.10
C LEU A 38 -7.48 9.12 -8.52
N ALA A 39 -6.21 8.73 -8.40
CA ALA A 39 -5.86 7.47 -7.75
C ALA A 39 -6.17 7.52 -6.25
N TYR A 40 -6.81 6.46 -5.75
CA TYR A 40 -7.25 6.36 -4.36
C TYR A 40 -6.88 5.00 -3.76
N PHE A 41 -6.25 5.06 -2.58
CA PHE A 41 -5.79 3.92 -1.81
C PHE A 41 -6.46 3.90 -0.43
N PRO A 42 -7.75 3.53 -0.36
CA PRO A 42 -8.47 3.39 0.91
C PRO A 42 -7.92 2.22 1.72
N GLY A 43 -7.93 2.37 3.05
CA GLY A 43 -7.61 1.29 3.96
C GLY A 43 -8.78 0.33 4.17
N ALA A 44 -8.48 -0.92 4.43
CA ALA A 44 -9.42 -1.96 4.85
C ALA A 44 -8.66 -3.05 5.62
N LEU A 45 -9.36 -3.84 6.43
CA LEU A 45 -8.76 -4.99 7.11
C LEU A 45 -9.52 -6.29 6.83
N THR A 46 -10.85 -6.26 6.82
CA THR A 46 -11.68 -7.47 6.68
C THR A 46 -12.06 -7.77 5.22
N PRO A 47 -12.44 -9.01 4.88
CA PRO A 47 -12.91 -9.37 3.53
C PRO A 47 -14.01 -8.44 2.99
N THR A 48 -15.02 -8.13 3.81
CA THR A 48 -16.12 -7.24 3.43
C THR A 48 -15.65 -5.82 3.16
N GLU A 49 -14.76 -5.27 3.99
CA GLU A 49 -14.21 -3.93 3.76
C GLU A 49 -13.35 -3.87 2.50
N ILE A 50 -12.57 -4.93 2.23
CA ILE A 50 -11.70 -5.02 1.05
C ILE A 50 -12.52 -5.07 -0.23
N GLU A 51 -13.53 -5.95 -0.28
CA GLU A 51 -14.44 -6.06 -1.42
C GLU A 51 -15.18 -4.74 -1.65
N LYS A 52 -15.72 -4.13 -0.58
CA LYS A 52 -16.42 -2.84 -0.66
C LYS A 52 -15.50 -1.72 -1.16
N ALA A 53 -14.25 -1.67 -0.68
CA ALA A 53 -13.28 -0.67 -1.12
C ALA A 53 -12.93 -0.82 -2.60
N TRP A 54 -12.71 -2.05 -3.06
CA TRP A 54 -12.46 -2.34 -4.46
C TRP A 54 -13.65 -1.95 -5.35
N GLY A 55 -14.86 -2.37 -4.99
CA GLY A 55 -16.10 -2.02 -5.70
C GLY A 55 -16.39 -0.52 -5.74
N SER A 56 -15.86 0.26 -4.79
CA SER A 56 -15.99 1.72 -4.76
C SER A 56 -15.00 2.46 -5.68
N GLY A 57 -14.16 1.73 -6.44
CA GLY A 57 -13.20 2.30 -7.38
C GLY A 57 -11.80 2.54 -6.79
N ALA A 58 -11.42 1.80 -5.74
CA ALA A 58 -10.04 1.85 -5.24
C ALA A 58 -9.04 1.45 -6.34
N THR A 59 -7.96 2.21 -6.47
CA THR A 59 -6.83 1.85 -7.34
C THR A 59 -6.12 0.60 -6.83
N MET A 60 -5.99 0.50 -5.52
CA MET A 60 -5.48 -0.66 -4.79
C MET A 60 -5.95 -0.54 -3.34
N VAL A 61 -6.32 -1.65 -2.70
CA VAL A 61 -6.79 -1.65 -1.32
C VAL A 61 -5.58 -1.74 -0.38
N LYS A 62 -5.44 -0.75 0.50
CA LYS A 62 -4.43 -0.75 1.56
C LYS A 62 -4.89 -1.66 2.69
N VAL A 63 -4.25 -2.81 2.87
CA VAL A 63 -4.50 -3.68 4.03
C VAL A 63 -3.70 -3.14 5.20
N PHE A 64 -4.38 -2.65 6.24
CA PHE A 64 -3.75 -1.94 7.35
C PHE A 64 -4.46 -2.20 8.69
N PRO A 65 -3.73 -2.47 9.79
CA PRO A 65 -2.27 -2.69 9.87
C PRO A 65 -1.87 -4.12 9.46
N ALA A 66 -1.04 -4.26 8.42
CA ALA A 66 -0.68 -5.55 7.83
C ALA A 66 0.10 -6.46 8.78
N SER A 67 0.95 -5.93 9.66
CA SER A 67 1.78 -6.74 10.56
C SER A 67 0.99 -7.50 11.62
N GLN A 68 -0.22 -7.07 11.96
CA GLN A 68 -1.07 -7.76 12.93
C GLN A 68 -1.66 -9.05 12.35
N MET A 69 -1.86 -9.09 11.02
CA MET A 69 -2.42 -10.25 10.32
C MET A 69 -1.35 -11.12 9.65
N GLY A 70 -0.23 -10.50 9.26
CA GLY A 70 0.90 -11.15 8.61
C GLY A 70 0.64 -11.53 7.13
N PRO A 71 1.66 -12.04 6.43
CA PRO A 71 1.58 -12.40 5.02
C PRO A 71 0.53 -13.47 4.70
N ASN A 72 0.37 -14.49 5.55
CA ASN A 72 -0.60 -15.57 5.32
C ASN A 72 -2.04 -15.06 5.18
N TYR A 73 -2.38 -13.93 5.80
CA TYR A 73 -3.69 -13.31 5.63
C TYR A 73 -3.94 -12.84 4.18
N PHE A 74 -2.92 -12.29 3.52
CA PHE A 74 -3.01 -11.91 2.11
C PHE A 74 -3.27 -13.14 1.25
N LYS A 75 -2.54 -14.24 1.51
CA LYS A 75 -2.74 -15.51 0.79
C LYS A 75 -4.18 -16.01 0.91
N ILE A 76 -4.77 -15.93 2.11
CA ILE A 76 -6.18 -16.29 2.34
C ILE A 76 -7.13 -15.36 1.58
N LEU A 77 -6.92 -14.04 1.66
CA LEU A 77 -7.74 -13.04 0.94
C LEU A 77 -7.70 -13.24 -0.58
N LYS A 78 -6.53 -13.60 -1.13
CA LYS A 78 -6.37 -13.84 -2.57
C LYS A 78 -7.12 -15.08 -3.07
N GLY A 79 -7.59 -15.97 -2.20
CA GLY A 79 -8.46 -17.08 -2.58
C GLY A 79 -9.75 -16.60 -3.28
N PRO A 80 -10.64 -15.86 -2.59
CA PRO A 80 -11.84 -15.28 -3.21
C PRO A 80 -11.58 -13.97 -3.98
N PHE A 81 -10.46 -13.27 -3.73
CA PHE A 81 -10.18 -11.94 -4.27
C PHE A 81 -8.88 -11.88 -5.10
N ASP A 82 -8.66 -12.86 -5.96
CA ASP A 82 -7.50 -12.97 -6.86
C ASP A 82 -7.33 -11.76 -7.81
N HIS A 83 -8.41 -11.07 -8.15
CA HIS A 83 -8.44 -9.88 -9.01
C HIS A 83 -8.21 -8.56 -8.23
N ILE A 84 -8.40 -8.54 -6.91
CA ILE A 84 -8.22 -7.33 -6.10
C ILE A 84 -6.73 -7.09 -5.86
N LYS A 85 -6.26 -5.88 -6.18
CA LYS A 85 -4.90 -5.46 -5.85
C LYS A 85 -4.81 -5.07 -4.38
N LEU A 86 -3.88 -5.67 -3.65
CA LEU A 86 -3.68 -5.45 -2.21
C LEU A 86 -2.30 -4.84 -1.93
N MET A 87 -2.27 -3.79 -1.11
CA MET A 87 -1.03 -3.16 -0.63
C MET A 87 -0.84 -3.47 0.86
N ALA A 88 0.29 -4.06 1.24
CA ALA A 88 0.63 -4.27 2.65
C ALA A 88 1.22 -3.01 3.28
N VAL A 89 0.60 -2.50 4.34
CA VAL A 89 1.05 -1.28 5.03
C VAL A 89 0.91 -1.44 6.54
N GLY A 90 1.90 -0.94 7.28
CA GLY A 90 1.95 -1.01 8.75
C GLY A 90 2.73 -2.22 9.23
N GLY A 91 3.95 -1.98 9.73
CA GLY A 91 4.89 -3.02 10.19
C GLY A 91 5.52 -3.86 9.07
N VAL A 92 5.59 -3.30 7.85
CA VAL A 92 6.33 -3.88 6.72
C VAL A 92 7.75 -3.31 6.72
N GLY A 93 8.75 -4.18 6.58
CA GLY A 93 10.18 -3.83 6.54
C GLY A 93 10.98 -4.83 5.68
N PRO A 94 12.27 -4.56 5.41
CA PRO A 94 13.08 -5.36 4.49
C PRO A 94 13.02 -6.88 4.72
N GLN A 95 12.93 -7.29 5.99
CA GLN A 95 12.89 -8.67 6.43
C GLN A 95 11.62 -9.44 6.05
N ASN A 96 10.48 -8.77 5.84
CA ASN A 96 9.19 -9.44 5.59
C ASN A 96 8.56 -9.08 4.24
N ILE A 97 9.19 -8.19 3.46
CA ILE A 97 8.76 -7.84 2.11
C ILE A 97 8.59 -9.07 1.20
N PRO A 98 9.56 -10.00 1.11
CA PRO A 98 9.43 -11.17 0.24
C PRO A 98 8.20 -12.05 0.57
N ASP A 99 7.87 -12.16 1.86
CA ASP A 99 6.75 -12.98 2.33
C ASP A 99 5.42 -12.36 1.91
N TYR A 100 5.27 -11.03 2.00
CA TYR A 100 4.05 -10.34 1.54
C TYR A 100 3.84 -10.50 0.03
N PHE A 101 4.89 -10.31 -0.78
CA PHE A 101 4.79 -10.49 -2.23
C PHE A 101 4.49 -11.94 -2.62
N SER A 102 5.15 -12.92 -2.02
CA SER A 102 4.86 -14.35 -2.26
C SER A 102 3.47 -14.77 -1.79
N SER A 103 2.87 -14.03 -0.86
CA SER A 103 1.49 -14.21 -0.40
C SER A 103 0.45 -13.43 -1.22
N GLY A 104 0.87 -12.78 -2.32
CA GLY A 104 -0.03 -12.13 -3.27
C GLY A 104 -0.31 -10.65 -3.00
N ALA A 105 0.47 -9.98 -2.14
CA ALA A 105 0.48 -8.52 -2.10
C ALA A 105 1.00 -7.98 -3.44
N SER A 106 0.30 -7.00 -4.01
CA SER A 106 0.70 -6.32 -5.25
C SER A 106 1.71 -5.21 -5.00
N ALA A 107 1.74 -4.68 -3.78
CA ALA A 107 2.67 -3.66 -3.34
C ALA A 107 2.87 -3.72 -1.82
N VAL A 108 3.92 -3.07 -1.36
CA VAL A 108 4.23 -2.83 0.05
C VAL A 108 4.50 -1.34 0.24
N ALA A 109 4.22 -0.79 1.41
CA ALA A 109 4.61 0.59 1.72
C ALA A 109 5.12 0.74 3.15
N LEU A 110 6.15 1.59 3.29
CA LEU A 110 6.63 2.08 4.57
C LEU A 110 5.57 2.98 5.22
N GLY A 111 5.43 2.82 6.54
CA GLY A 111 4.51 3.60 7.36
C GLY A 111 5.20 4.76 8.07
N GLY A 112 4.41 5.58 8.78
CA GLY A 112 4.91 6.75 9.52
C GLY A 112 5.89 6.46 10.66
N SER A 113 6.07 5.20 11.06
CA SER A 113 7.06 4.82 12.09
C SER A 113 8.49 5.17 11.69
N ILE A 114 8.80 5.16 10.39
CA ILE A 114 10.13 5.53 9.90
C ILE A 114 10.41 7.03 10.07
N PHE A 115 9.36 7.86 10.05
CA PHE A 115 9.42 9.31 10.23
C PHE A 115 8.78 9.74 11.55
N SER A 116 8.94 8.96 12.62
CA SER A 116 8.30 9.28 13.91
C SER A 116 8.76 10.66 14.43
N PRO A 117 7.91 11.37 15.20
CA PRO A 117 8.27 12.67 15.75
C PRO A 117 9.58 12.65 16.57
N SER A 118 9.85 11.56 17.30
CA SER A 118 11.10 11.38 18.06
C SER A 118 12.31 11.34 17.13
N ARG A 119 12.30 10.48 16.10
CA ARG A 119 13.41 10.36 15.14
C ARG A 119 13.67 11.66 14.38
N MET A 120 12.60 12.42 14.09
CA MET A 120 12.69 13.75 13.48
C MET A 120 13.32 14.77 14.42
N ALA A 121 12.90 14.79 15.70
CA ALA A 121 13.47 15.67 16.72
C ALA A 121 14.95 15.37 16.97
N ASP A 122 15.31 14.08 16.99
CA ASP A 122 16.66 13.57 17.22
C ASP A 122 17.54 13.61 15.96
N ARG A 123 17.00 14.08 14.83
CA ARG A 123 17.70 14.24 13.54
C ARG A 123 18.37 12.94 13.07
N GLU A 124 17.68 11.81 13.23
CA GLU A 124 18.19 10.48 12.83
C GLU A 124 18.20 10.25 11.30
N TYR A 125 18.52 11.28 10.50
CA TYR A 125 18.38 11.25 9.05
C TYR A 125 19.22 10.16 8.39
N LEU A 126 20.44 9.90 8.89
CA LEU A 126 21.30 8.83 8.36
C LEU A 126 20.71 7.44 8.60
N ALA A 127 20.11 7.22 9.77
CA ALA A 127 19.46 5.95 10.08
C ALA A 127 18.19 5.74 9.24
N ILE A 128 17.41 6.81 9.04
CA ILE A 128 16.23 6.80 8.19
C ILE A 128 16.62 6.53 6.72
N GLN A 129 17.65 7.22 6.23
CA GLN A 129 18.16 6.99 4.87
C GLN A 129 18.56 5.53 4.68
N LYS A 130 19.35 4.97 5.60
CA LYS A 130 19.78 3.57 5.53
C LYS A 130 18.59 2.60 5.50
N GLU A 131 17.59 2.81 6.34
CA GLU A 131 16.39 1.97 6.38
C GLU A 131 15.57 2.06 5.08
N ILE A 132 15.47 3.25 4.46
CA ILE A 132 14.85 3.43 3.14
C ILE A 132 15.66 2.73 2.05
N GLU A 133 16.99 2.83 2.06
CA GLU A 133 17.88 2.16 1.11
C GLU A 133 17.71 0.64 1.18
N GLU A 134 17.69 0.07 2.39
CA GLU A 134 17.45 -1.36 2.61
C GLU A 134 16.05 -1.79 2.13
N PHE A 135 15.02 -0.97 2.39
CA PHE A 135 13.67 -1.23 1.91
C PHE A 135 13.60 -1.23 0.38
N MET A 136 14.18 -0.21 -0.26
CA MET A 136 14.22 -0.08 -1.72
C MET A 136 15.01 -1.23 -2.35
N PHE A 137 16.14 -1.62 -1.76
CA PHE A 137 16.91 -2.77 -2.21
C PHE A 137 16.08 -4.06 -2.18
N ALA A 138 15.37 -4.32 -1.07
CA ALA A 138 14.53 -5.49 -0.91
C ALA A 138 13.38 -5.51 -1.94
N VAL A 139 12.73 -4.36 -2.19
CA VAL A 139 11.66 -4.23 -3.20
C VAL A 139 12.21 -4.41 -4.62
N ASN A 140 13.34 -3.78 -4.97
CA ASN A 140 13.95 -3.89 -6.29
C ASN A 140 14.34 -5.34 -6.62
N LYS A 141 14.87 -6.07 -5.64
CA LYS A 141 15.17 -7.50 -5.80
C LYS A 141 13.94 -8.32 -6.20
N ILE A 142 12.76 -7.98 -5.67
CA ILE A 142 11.50 -8.64 -6.06
C ILE A 142 11.17 -8.32 -7.52
N TYR A 143 11.23 -7.06 -7.94
CA TYR A 143 10.86 -6.66 -9.30
C TYR A 143 11.85 -7.16 -10.37
N SER A 144 13.15 -7.17 -10.10
CA SER A 144 14.14 -7.77 -11.02
C SER A 144 13.86 -9.25 -11.25
N ASN A 145 13.54 -9.99 -10.18
CA ASN A 145 13.20 -11.42 -10.26
C ASN A 145 11.85 -11.70 -10.93
N ILE A 146 10.94 -10.72 -10.99
CA ILE A 146 9.67 -10.84 -11.74
C ILE A 146 9.96 -10.66 -13.24
N GLY A 147 10.72 -9.62 -13.61
CA GLY A 147 11.09 -9.37 -15.00
C GLY A 147 11.86 -10.54 -15.65
N GLU A 148 12.75 -11.19 -14.91
CA GLU A 148 13.45 -12.40 -15.39
C GLU A 148 12.51 -13.60 -15.60
N ARG A 149 11.48 -13.77 -14.75
CA ARG A 149 10.50 -14.87 -14.88
C ARG A 149 9.53 -14.66 -16.02
N ASP A 150 9.10 -13.43 -16.27
CA ASP A 150 8.23 -13.10 -17.40
C ASP A 150 8.95 -13.32 -18.74
N LEU A 151 10.25 -13.00 -18.81
CA LEU A 151 11.10 -13.32 -19.97
C LEU A 151 11.24 -14.83 -20.18
N ALA A 152 11.47 -15.61 -19.13
CA ALA A 152 11.61 -17.07 -19.21
C ALA A 152 10.33 -17.77 -19.71
N ASN A 153 9.15 -17.27 -19.30
CA ASN A 153 7.85 -17.83 -19.68
C ASN A 153 7.38 -17.44 -21.10
N HIS A 154 8.05 -16.49 -21.76
CA HIS A 154 7.75 -16.11 -23.16
C HIS A 154 8.75 -16.71 -24.17
N SER A 155 9.77 -17.42 -23.66
CA SER A 155 10.78 -18.13 -24.46
C SER A 155 10.58 -19.66 -24.52
N SER A 156 9.44 -20.15 -24.03
CA SER A 156 8.99 -21.57 -24.07
C SER A 156 7.71 -21.70 -24.85
#